data_AF-B2D0R2-F1
#
_entry.id   AF-B2D0R2-F1
#
_cell.length_a   1.000
_cell.length_b   1.000
_cell.length_c   1.000
_cell.angle_alpha   90.00
_cell.angle_beta   90.00
_cell.angle_gamma   90.00
#
_symmetry.space_group_name_H-M   'P 1'
#
loop_
_entity.id
_entity.type
_entity.pdbx_description
1 polymer ?
#
loop_
_entity_poly.entity_id
_entity_poly.type
_entity_poly.pdbx_seq_one_letter_code
_entity_poly.pdbx_strand_id
1 'polypeptide(L)'
;AFIAWLIVLLSESNRTPCDYSESESELVSGISVEYSSVLFLVIFACEYLIMFIFSWVSFIVFWSINEILIVINLMLFVVMRGSFSRLRFDIFVSVVWNYCVVVILVYLICLFSLL
;
A
#
# COMPACT_ATOMS: atom_id res chain seq x y z
N ALA A 1 -1.85 -15.66 -1.68
CA ALA A 1 -1.35 -14.91 -0.50
C ALA A 1 -0.51 -13.70 -0.91
N PHE A 2 0.58 -13.87 -1.68
CA PHE A 2 1.46 -12.75 -2.06
C PHE A 2 0.76 -11.61 -2.83
N ILE A 3 -0.15 -11.93 -3.77
CA ILE A 3 -0.90 -10.91 -4.52
C ILE A 3 -1.82 -10.10 -3.59
N ALA A 4 -2.50 -10.76 -2.65
CA ALA A 4 -3.34 -10.07 -1.65
C ALA A 4 -2.49 -9.19 -0.73
N TRP A 5 -1.31 -9.68 -0.33
CA TRP A 5 -0.34 -8.90 0.43
C TRP A 5 0.14 -7.67 -0.33
N LEU A 6 0.48 -7.80 -1.62
CA LEU A 6 0.86 -6.65 -2.46
C LEU A 6 -0.24 -5.60 -2.53
N ILE A 7 -1.51 -6.00 -2.66
CA ILE A 7 -2.65 -5.07 -2.67
C ILE A 7 -2.74 -4.30 -1.35
N VAL A 8 -2.54 -4.99 -0.21
CA VAL A 8 -2.51 -4.36 1.12
C VAL A 8 -1.30 -3.42 1.29
N LEU A 9 -0.13 -3.81 0.79
CA LEU A 9 1.06 -2.96 0.80
C LEU A 9 0.85 -1.68 -0.02
N LEU A 10 0.20 -1.79 -1.18
CA LEU A 10 -0.14 -0.65 -2.03
C LEU A 10 -1.15 0.29 -1.36
N SER A 11 -2.11 -0.24 -0.60
CA SER A 11 -3.04 0.60 0.16
C SER A 11 -2.39 1.31 1.34
N GLU A 12 -1.49 0.66 2.08
CA GLU A 12 -0.84 1.24 3.27
C GLU A 12 0.26 2.25 2.92
N SER A 13 0.93 2.07 1.78
CA SER A 13 1.96 3.00 1.32
C SER A 13 1.39 4.32 0.77
N ASN A 14 0.05 4.46 0.68
CA ASN A 14 -0.62 5.62 0.09
C ASN A 14 0.05 6.03 -1.23
N ARG A 15 0.13 5.10 -2.18
CA ARG A 15 0.71 5.35 -3.50
C ARG A 15 -0.24 4.93 -4.60
N THR A 16 -0.20 5.64 -5.73
CA THR A 16 -0.97 5.31 -6.93
C THR A 16 -0.81 3.82 -7.25
N PRO A 17 -1.89 3.04 -7.35
CA PRO A 17 -3.28 3.44 -7.57
C PRO A 17 -4.14 3.82 -6.35
N CYS A 18 -3.70 3.56 -5.11
CA CYS A 18 -4.42 3.85 -3.86
C CYS A 18 -3.91 5.14 -3.19
N ASP A 19 -3.80 6.22 -3.95
CA ASP A 19 -3.23 7.51 -3.50
C ASP A 19 -4.35 8.48 -3.05
N TYR A 20 -5.05 8.17 -1.96
CA TYR A 20 -6.29 8.88 -1.59
C TYR A 20 -6.08 10.27 -0.99
N SER A 21 -5.09 10.40 -0.10
CA SER A 21 -4.75 11.65 0.59
C SER A 21 -4.43 12.81 -0.36
N GLU A 22 -3.87 12.48 -1.52
CA GLU A 22 -3.55 13.46 -2.57
C GLU A 22 -4.67 13.61 -3.60
N SER A 23 -5.57 12.63 -3.72
CA SER A 23 -6.63 12.61 -4.73
C SER A 23 -7.93 13.32 -4.35
N GLU A 24 -8.30 13.42 -3.07
CA GLU A 24 -9.59 14.06 -2.69
C GLU A 24 -9.56 15.59 -2.78
N SER A 25 -8.42 16.17 -3.13
CA SER A 25 -8.21 17.62 -3.22
C SER A 25 -7.76 18.00 -4.63
N GLU A 26 -8.57 17.59 -5.62
CA GLU A 26 -8.31 17.63 -7.08
C GLU A 26 -7.97 19.00 -7.69
N LEU A 27 -7.84 20.07 -6.89
CA LEU A 27 -7.34 21.37 -7.35
C LEU A 27 -6.05 21.82 -6.63
N VAL A 28 -5.77 21.36 -5.40
CA VAL A 28 -4.48 21.56 -4.70
C VAL A 28 -4.36 20.50 -3.61
N SER A 29 -3.26 19.73 -3.58
CA SER A 29 -3.08 18.72 -2.52
C SER A 29 -3.00 19.39 -1.15
N GLY A 30 -3.87 19.02 -0.21
CA GLY A 30 -3.93 19.67 1.12
C GLY A 30 -2.57 19.72 1.83
N ILE A 31 -1.76 18.65 1.67
CA ILE A 31 -0.38 18.57 2.19
C ILE A 31 0.53 19.67 1.63
N SER A 32 0.36 20.06 0.36
CA SER A 32 1.16 21.12 -0.24
C SER A 32 0.74 22.53 0.19
N VAL A 33 -0.48 22.70 0.70
CA VAL A 33 -1.01 23.98 1.19
C VAL A 33 -0.68 24.19 2.66
N GLU A 34 -0.82 23.13 3.46
CA GLU A 34 -0.69 23.20 4.92
C GLU A 34 0.76 23.09 5.40
N TYR A 35 1.59 22.30 4.70
CA TYR A 35 2.98 22.10 5.07
C TYR A 35 3.93 22.84 4.14
N SER A 36 4.85 23.60 4.71
CA SER A 36 5.89 24.31 3.96
C SER A 36 7.30 23.89 4.38
N SER A 37 8.26 24.05 3.48
CA SER A 37 9.70 23.88 3.71
C SER A 37 10.11 22.49 4.22
N VAL A 38 10.65 22.41 5.44
CA VAL A 38 11.23 21.19 6.03
C VAL A 38 10.16 20.16 6.38
N LEU A 39 9.00 20.59 6.88
CA LEU A 39 7.91 19.67 7.24
C LEU A 39 7.39 18.93 6.01
N PHE A 40 7.28 19.62 4.88
CA PHE A 40 6.94 19.03 3.59
C PHE A 40 7.96 17.95 3.20
N LEU A 41 9.26 18.26 3.31
CA LEU A 41 10.33 17.29 2.99
C LEU A 41 10.27 16.05 3.89
N VAL A 42 10.04 16.23 5.19
CA VAL A 42 9.95 15.12 6.16
C VAL A 42 8.78 14.20 5.83
N ILE A 43 7.63 14.72 5.41
CA ILE A 43 6.47 13.91 5.02
C ILE A 43 6.83 12.99 3.85
N PHE A 44 7.43 13.52 2.77
CA PHE A 44 7.87 12.69 1.65
C PHE A 44 8.94 11.68 2.08
N ALA A 45 9.92 12.09 2.88
CA ALA A 45 10.96 11.20 3.37
C ALA A 45 10.36 10.01 4.15
N CYS A 46 9.37 10.26 5.00
CA CYS A 46 8.65 9.22 5.74
C CYS A 46 7.87 8.28 4.81
N GLU A 47 7.18 8.80 3.79
CA GLU A 47 6.48 7.95 2.81
C GLU A 47 7.45 7.02 2.06
N TYR A 48 8.63 7.52 1.66
CA TYR A 48 9.66 6.68 1.02
C TYR A 48 10.26 5.66 1.99
N LEU A 49 10.45 6.02 3.26
CA LEU A 49 10.89 5.08 4.29
C LEU A 49 9.87 3.96 4.51
N ILE A 50 8.57 4.28 4.52
CA ILE A 50 7.50 3.29 4.66
C ILE A 50 7.53 2.27 3.52
N MET A 51 7.75 2.70 2.27
CA MET A 51 7.91 1.78 1.14
C MET A 51 9.11 0.84 1.32
N PHE A 52 10.24 1.36 1.82
CA PHE A 52 11.40 0.54 2.10
C PHE A 52 11.12 -0.49 3.21
N ILE A 53 10.50 -0.07 4.32
CA ILE A 53 10.16 -0.95 5.44
C ILE A 53 9.22 -2.07 4.98
N PHE A 54 8.17 -1.74 4.22
CA PHE A 54 7.23 -2.74 3.70
C PHE A 54 7.88 -3.70 2.72
N SER A 55 8.82 -3.23 1.89
CA SER A 55 9.61 -4.12 1.05
C SER A 55 10.37 -5.14 1.90
N TRP A 56 10.99 -4.71 3.00
CA TRP A 56 11.67 -5.60 3.95
C TRP A 56 10.72 -6.62 4.61
N VAL A 57 9.58 -6.16 5.13
CA VAL A 57 8.58 -7.03 5.77
C VAL A 57 8.05 -8.07 4.78
N SER A 58 7.83 -7.69 3.52
CA SER A 58 7.36 -8.63 2.49
C SER A 58 8.31 -9.82 2.29
N PHE A 59 9.62 -9.60 2.39
CA PHE A 59 10.59 -10.70 2.32
C PHE A 59 10.50 -11.57 3.54
N ILE A 60 10.52 -10.99 4.74
CA ILE A 60 10.45 -11.76 5.99
C ILE A 60 9.22 -12.69 6.00
N VAL A 61 8.09 -12.25 5.45
CA VAL A 61 6.83 -13.02 5.45
C VAL A 61 6.78 -14.08 4.35
N PHE A 62 7.28 -13.81 3.14
CA PHE A 62 7.08 -14.70 1.98
C PHE A 62 8.33 -15.41 1.46
N TRP A 63 9.51 -14.82 1.63
CA TRP A 63 10.75 -15.27 0.99
C TRP A 63 11.93 -15.25 1.98
N SER A 64 13.13 -15.63 1.52
CA SER A 64 14.35 -15.37 2.28
C SER A 64 14.84 -13.93 2.09
N ILE A 65 15.59 -13.41 3.05
CA ILE A 65 16.18 -12.07 2.98
C ILE A 65 17.30 -12.08 1.93
N ASN A 66 16.99 -11.60 0.72
CA ASN A 66 17.93 -11.44 -0.38
C ASN A 66 17.91 -9.99 -0.85
N GLU A 67 19.06 -9.31 -0.88
CA GLU A 67 19.14 -7.88 -1.24
C GLU A 67 18.63 -7.59 -2.66
N ILE A 68 18.90 -8.48 -3.61
CA ILE A 68 18.42 -8.37 -5.01
C ILE A 68 16.90 -8.40 -5.06
N LEU A 69 16.27 -9.24 -4.24
CA LEU A 69 14.81 -9.38 -4.20
C LEU A 69 14.17 -8.11 -3.63
N ILE A 70 14.78 -7.50 -2.61
CA ILE A 70 14.39 -6.19 -2.06
C ILE A 70 14.39 -5.11 -3.15
N VAL A 71 15.46 -5.03 -3.93
CA VAL A 71 15.55 -4.08 -5.05
C VAL A 71 14.47 -4.37 -6.10
N ILE A 72 14.19 -5.63 -6.42
CA ILE A 72 13.12 -6.01 -7.36
C ILE A 72 11.76 -5.54 -6.84
N ASN A 73 11.45 -5.70 -5.55
CA ASN A 73 10.18 -5.26 -5.01
C ASN A 73 10.05 -3.72 -4.99
N LEU A 74 11.13 -3.00 -4.73
CA LEU A 74 11.16 -1.54 -4.90
C LEU A 74 10.92 -1.14 -6.36
N MET A 75 11.51 -1.86 -7.32
CA MET A 75 11.24 -1.62 -8.74
C MET A 75 9.78 -1.92 -9.12
N LEU A 76 9.15 -2.92 -8.49
CA LEU A 76 7.72 -3.16 -8.68
C LEU A 76 6.91 -1.94 -8.26
N PHE A 77 7.16 -1.31 -7.12
CA PHE A 77 6.46 -0.07 -6.73
C PHE A 77 6.55 1.03 -7.79
N VAL A 78 7.72 1.18 -8.42
CA VAL A 78 7.92 2.16 -9.51
C VAL A 78 7.09 1.78 -10.75
N VAL A 79 7.08 0.50 -11.14
CA VAL A 79 6.30 0.01 -12.29
C VAL A 79 4.80 0.12 -12.05
N MET A 80 4.34 -0.15 -10.83
CA MET A 80 2.93 -0.04 -10.45
C MET A 80 2.43 1.41 -10.62
N ARG A 81 3.28 2.40 -10.31
CA ARG A 81 2.98 3.83 -10.53
C ARG A 81 2.69 4.16 -12.00
N GLY A 82 3.43 3.53 -12.92
CA GLY A 82 3.27 3.77 -14.36
C GLY A 82 2.15 2.96 -15.02
N SER A 83 1.73 1.85 -14.39
CA SER A 83 0.84 0.87 -15.03
C SER A 83 -0.63 1.03 -14.65
N PHE A 84 -0.93 1.55 -13.44
CA PHE A 84 -2.30 1.60 -12.92
C PHE A 84 -2.85 3.02 -12.87
N SER A 85 -4.10 3.17 -13.32
CA SER A 85 -4.87 4.39 -13.11
C SER A 85 -5.21 4.56 -11.63
N ARG A 86 -5.38 5.81 -11.19
CA ARG A 86 -5.87 6.11 -9.83
C ARG A 86 -7.25 5.48 -9.60
N LEU A 87 -7.41 4.83 -8.46
CA LEU A 87 -8.68 4.26 -8.02
C LEU A 87 -9.46 5.30 -7.21
N ARG A 88 -10.79 5.28 -7.32
CA ARG A 88 -11.67 6.12 -6.51
C ARG A 88 -11.91 5.49 -5.14
N PHE A 89 -11.91 6.31 -4.09
CA PHE A 89 -12.06 5.86 -2.70
C PHE A 89 -13.33 5.01 -2.47
N ASP A 90 -14.47 5.44 -3.02
CA ASP A 90 -15.75 4.72 -2.90
C ASP A 90 -15.64 3.26 -3.37
N ILE A 91 -14.95 3.04 -4.49
CA ILE A 91 -14.77 1.72 -5.10
C ILE A 91 -13.86 0.87 -4.19
N PHE A 92 -12.79 1.44 -3.68
CA PHE A 92 -11.88 0.75 -2.77
C PHE A 92 -12.56 0.33 -1.47
N VAL A 93 -13.29 1.23 -0.82
CA VAL A 93 -14.05 0.91 0.39
C VAL A 93 -15.03 -0.22 0.10
N SER A 94 -15.76 -0.17 -1.02
CA SER A 94 -16.69 -1.24 -1.39
C SER A 94 -16.00 -2.60 -1.58
N VAL A 95 -14.77 -2.62 -2.11
CA VAL A 95 -13.99 -3.85 -2.30
C VAL A 95 -13.53 -4.40 -0.94
N VAL A 96 -13.01 -3.54 -0.06
CA VAL A 96 -12.54 -3.94 1.26
C VAL A 96 -13.68 -4.52 2.10
N TRP A 97 -14.82 -3.85 2.13
CA TRP A 97 -15.95 -4.25 2.97
C TRP A 97 -16.68 -5.50 2.45
N ASN A 98 -16.91 -5.60 1.13
CA ASN A 98 -17.67 -6.73 0.60
C ASN A 98 -16.80 -7.98 0.42
N TYR A 99 -15.53 -7.84 0.04
CA TYR A 99 -14.68 -8.98 -0.30
C TYR A 99 -13.62 -9.27 0.77
N CYS A 100 -12.79 -8.29 1.17
CA CYS A 100 -11.70 -8.57 2.13
C CYS A 100 -12.24 -9.04 3.50
N VAL A 101 -13.26 -8.37 4.05
CA VAL A 101 -13.84 -8.74 5.35
C VAL A 101 -14.41 -10.17 5.31
N VAL A 102 -15.14 -10.52 4.25
CA VAL A 102 -15.71 -11.86 4.10
C VAL A 102 -14.61 -12.92 4.00
N VAL A 103 -13.54 -12.66 3.23
CA VAL A 103 -12.40 -13.58 3.11
C VAL A 103 -11.69 -13.80 4.45
N ILE A 104 -11.49 -12.74 5.24
CA ILE A 104 -10.86 -12.83 6.57
C ILE A 104 -11.71 -13.66 7.52
N LEU A 105 -13.03 -13.42 7.54
CA LEU A 105 -13.95 -14.18 8.40
C LEU A 105 -13.95 -15.68 8.07
N VAL A 106 -13.98 -16.02 6.78
CA VAL A 106 -13.89 -17.43 6.34
C VAL A 106 -12.58 -18.07 6.77
N TYR A 107 -11.46 -17.35 6.65
CA TYR A 107 -10.15 -17.85 7.07
C TYR A 107 -10.10 -18.12 8.58
N LEU A 108 -10.64 -17.22 9.42
CA LEU A 108 -10.68 -17.38 10.87
C LEU A 108 -11.54 -18.58 11.29
N ILE A 109 -12.70 -18.77 10.67
CA ILE A 109 -13.57 -19.93 10.93
C ILE A 109 -12.87 -21.22 10.53
N CYS A 110 -12.20 -21.25 9.38
CA CYS A 110 -11.46 -22.41 8.91
C CYS A 110 -10.31 -22.78 9.85
N LEU A 111 -9.53 -21.79 10.32
CA LEU A 111 -8.49 -22.01 11.31
C LEU A 111 -9.05 -22.60 12.61
N PHE A 112 -10.17 -22.08 13.11
CA PHE A 112 -10.80 -22.61 14.31
C PHE A 112 -11.29 -24.05 14.14
N SER A 113 -11.78 -24.43 12.95
CA SER A 113 -12.20 -25.80 12.67
C SER A 113 -11.04 -26.81 12.53
N LEU A 114 -9.83 -26.32 12.28
CA LEU A 114 -8.61 -27.12 12.11
C LEU A 114 -7.84 -27.33 13.42
N LEU A 115 -8.17 -26.56 14.46
CA LEU A 115 -7.53 -26.53 15.77
C LEU A 115 -8.34 -27.38 16.77
#